data_AF-A0A9E1RKB3-F1
#
_entry.id   AF-A0A9E1RKB3-F1
#
_cell.length_a   1.000
_cell.length_b   1.000
_cell.length_c   1.000
_cell.angle_alpha   90.00
_cell.angle_beta   90.00
_cell.angle_gamma   90.00
#
_symmetry.space_group_name_H-M   'P 1'
#
loop_
_entity.id
_entity.type
_entity.pdbx_description
1 polymer ?
#
loop_
_entity_poly.entity_id
_entity_poly.type
_entity_poly.pdbx_seq_one_letter_code
_entity_poly.pdbx_strand_id
1 'polypeptide(L)'
;MSDTTGESNDPVDVVQLYVDALALFGNAVRDLADHEWDLPTPSTDWNVKEVVAHVVLGEAHLPAVLSGDTTTTQNEFSVDLLGTSPMAAWRGTALQAIEAARAPGIVEQTFELDMGTVDGRQLLGYRITDNVVHAWDLQVAAGRPRPIDDRFAEWLLEFWQPVASQIADTDFFGAPTAPASDSPSDRLLALLGRTSPPSS
;
A
#
# COMPACT_ATOMS: atom_id res chain seq x y z
N MET A 1 -35.68 23.62 10.23
CA MET A 1 -36.06 22.45 9.41
C MET A 1 -34.78 21.95 8.80
N SER A 2 -34.34 20.80 9.31
CA SER A 2 -33.31 19.87 8.83
C SER A 2 -31.98 20.46 8.35
N ASP A 3 -31.00 20.47 9.25
CA ASP A 3 -29.59 20.41 8.91
C ASP A 3 -29.19 18.93 8.84
N THR A 4 -28.70 18.50 7.69
CA THR A 4 -28.37 17.11 7.39
C THR A 4 -26.87 16.96 7.56
N THR A 5 -26.40 16.76 8.79
CA THR A 5 -25.04 16.25 9.01
C THR A 5 -25.06 14.76 8.67
N GLY A 6 -24.68 14.44 7.43
CA GLY A 6 -24.35 13.08 7.04
C GLY A 6 -23.13 12.65 7.84
N GLU A 7 -23.35 11.92 8.92
CA GLU A 7 -22.32 11.12 9.56
C GLU A 7 -21.76 10.18 8.48
N SER A 8 -20.45 10.31 8.20
CA SER A 8 -19.72 9.35 7.38
C SER A 8 -19.79 7.99 8.06
N ASN A 9 -20.76 7.17 7.63
CA ASN A 9 -20.98 5.85 8.16
C ASN A 9 -20.04 4.86 7.46
N ASP A 10 -18.74 5.05 7.66
CA ASP A 10 -17.77 4.05 7.28
C ASP A 10 -17.61 3.04 8.43
N PRO A 11 -18.10 1.80 8.30
CA PRO A 11 -18.02 0.81 9.37
C PRO A 11 -16.59 0.29 9.61
N VAL A 12 -15.62 0.67 8.76
CA VAL A 12 -14.25 0.20 8.80
C VAL A 12 -13.35 1.24 9.49
N ASP A 13 -12.68 0.81 10.57
CA ASP A 13 -11.57 1.58 11.14
C ASP A 13 -10.37 1.53 10.17
N VAL A 14 -10.27 2.53 9.30
CA VAL A 14 -9.20 2.63 8.28
C VAL A 14 -7.80 2.70 8.92
N VAL A 15 -7.67 3.29 10.12
CA VAL A 15 -6.40 3.34 10.83
C VAL A 15 -6.00 1.92 11.26
N GLN A 16 -6.95 1.14 11.77
CA GLN A 16 -6.68 -0.25 12.12
C GLN A 16 -6.41 -1.11 10.88
N LEU A 17 -7.15 -0.90 9.78
CA LEU A 17 -6.88 -1.59 8.51
C LEU A 17 -5.46 -1.28 8.00
N TYR A 18 -5.02 -0.04 8.10
CA TYR A 18 -3.65 0.38 7.78
C TYR A 18 -2.60 -0.28 8.68
N VAL A 19 -2.82 -0.34 10.00
CA VAL A 19 -1.91 -1.04 10.91
C VAL A 19 -1.79 -2.53 10.55
N ASP A 20 -2.91 -3.17 10.20
CA ASP A 20 -2.91 -4.57 9.78
C ASP A 20 -2.18 -4.77 8.44
N ALA A 21 -2.29 -3.81 7.51
CA ALA A 21 -1.55 -3.82 6.24
C ALA A 21 -0.03 -3.71 6.46
N LEU A 22 0.43 -2.83 7.36
CA LEU A 22 1.85 -2.76 7.75
C LEU A 22 2.34 -4.10 8.33
N ALA A 23 1.52 -4.77 9.14
CA ALA A 23 1.87 -6.07 9.69
C ALA A 23 1.97 -7.14 8.58
N LEU A 24 1.06 -7.12 7.60
CA LEU A 24 1.09 -8.01 6.44
C LEU A 24 2.39 -7.84 5.65
N PHE A 25 2.77 -6.61 5.31
CA PHE A 25 4.02 -6.33 4.61
C PHE A 25 5.25 -6.74 5.42
N GLY A 26 5.28 -6.40 6.72
CA GLY A 26 6.37 -6.79 7.61
C GLY A 26 6.54 -8.31 7.75
N ASN A 27 5.45 -9.08 7.69
CA ASN A 27 5.51 -10.54 7.67
C ASN A 27 6.13 -11.06 6.37
N ALA A 28 5.75 -10.50 5.21
CA ALA A 28 6.34 -10.87 3.92
C ALA A 28 7.86 -10.59 3.91
N VAL A 29 8.29 -9.42 4.38
CA VAL A 29 9.73 -9.07 4.50
C VAL A 29 10.47 -10.00 5.45
N ARG A 30 9.88 -10.35 6.59
CA ARG A 30 10.47 -11.28 7.57
C ARG A 30 10.70 -12.67 6.97
N ASP A 31 9.80 -13.12 6.11
CA ASP A 31 9.78 -14.48 5.59
C ASP A 31 10.65 -14.64 4.31
N LEU A 32 11.36 -13.58 3.89
CA LEU A 32 12.34 -13.62 2.80
C LEU A 32 13.65 -14.30 3.24
N ALA A 33 14.14 -15.20 2.42
CA ALA A 33 15.48 -15.77 2.51
C ALA A 33 16.50 -14.88 1.77
N ASP A 34 17.77 -14.99 2.13
CA ASP A 34 18.85 -14.13 1.58
C ASP A 34 18.92 -14.14 0.04
N HIS A 35 18.68 -15.30 -0.58
CA HIS A 35 18.73 -15.44 -2.05
C HIS A 35 17.50 -14.89 -2.78
N GLU A 36 16.43 -14.52 -2.07
CA GLU A 36 15.19 -14.04 -2.66
C GLU A 36 15.20 -12.52 -2.91
N TRP A 37 16.13 -11.79 -2.29
CA TRP A 37 16.20 -10.32 -2.38
C TRP A 37 16.48 -9.77 -3.78
N ASP A 38 17.16 -10.54 -4.62
CA ASP A 38 17.49 -10.15 -6.01
C ASP A 38 16.53 -10.78 -7.03
N LEU A 39 15.48 -11.49 -6.59
CA LEU A 39 14.49 -12.08 -7.50
C LEU A 39 13.63 -10.99 -8.16
N PRO A 40 13.24 -11.16 -9.43
CA PRO A 40 12.32 -10.24 -10.10
C PRO A 40 10.92 -10.33 -9.48
N THR A 41 10.20 -9.20 -9.48
CA THR A 41 8.79 -9.15 -9.05
C THR A 41 7.85 -9.14 -10.26
N PRO A 42 6.58 -9.56 -10.11
CA PRO A 42 5.67 -9.73 -11.25
C PRO A 42 5.15 -8.42 -11.85
N SER A 43 5.27 -7.30 -11.13
CA SER A 43 4.48 -6.09 -11.39
C SER A 43 5.30 -4.88 -11.83
N THR A 44 6.63 -4.99 -11.82
CA THR A 44 7.57 -3.91 -12.15
C THR A 44 8.87 -4.48 -12.71
N ASP A 45 9.73 -3.63 -13.26
CA ASP A 45 11.14 -3.98 -13.55
C ASP A 45 11.99 -4.13 -12.27
N TRP A 46 11.38 -4.01 -11.09
CA TRP A 46 12.08 -4.05 -9.81
C TRP A 46 12.24 -5.46 -9.29
N ASN A 47 13.37 -5.68 -8.61
CA ASN A 47 13.57 -6.83 -7.75
C ASN A 47 12.91 -6.65 -6.37
N VAL A 48 12.90 -7.72 -5.60
CA VAL A 48 12.37 -7.76 -4.22
C VAL A 48 12.96 -6.65 -3.35
N LYS A 49 14.27 -6.41 -3.40
CA LYS A 49 14.94 -5.37 -2.60
C LYS A 49 14.46 -3.96 -2.93
N GLU A 50 14.28 -3.66 -4.20
CA GLU A 50 13.78 -2.37 -4.69
C GLU A 50 12.33 -2.14 -4.28
N VAL A 51 11.47 -3.16 -4.36
CA VAL A 51 10.09 -3.09 -3.84
C VAL A 51 10.08 -2.83 -2.33
N VAL A 52 10.93 -3.51 -1.56
CA VAL A 52 11.02 -3.26 -0.11
C VAL A 52 11.50 -1.84 0.20
N ALA A 53 12.50 -1.36 -0.53
CA ALA A 53 12.99 0.01 -0.38
C ALA A 53 11.90 1.04 -0.70
N HIS A 54 11.11 0.80 -1.75
CA HIS A 54 10.00 1.67 -2.15
C HIS A 54 8.95 1.80 -1.04
N VAL A 55 8.49 0.67 -0.49
CA VAL A 55 7.46 0.70 0.56
C VAL A 55 7.99 1.36 1.84
N VAL A 56 9.24 1.05 2.25
CA VAL A 56 9.87 1.70 3.42
C VAL A 56 9.99 3.21 3.20
N LEU A 57 10.37 3.66 2.01
CA LEU A 57 10.47 5.09 1.69
C LEU A 57 9.11 5.78 1.83
N GLY A 58 8.05 5.18 1.27
CA GLY A 58 6.70 5.72 1.36
C GLY A 58 6.20 5.84 2.80
N GLU A 59 6.41 4.81 3.62
CA GLU A 59 6.04 4.85 5.05
C GLU A 59 6.89 5.85 5.85
N ALA A 60 8.17 6.04 5.48
CA ALA A 60 9.05 6.99 6.17
C ALA A 60 8.62 8.45 5.96
N HIS A 61 7.95 8.77 4.85
CA HIS A 61 7.42 10.12 4.60
C HIS A 61 6.10 10.38 5.30
N LEU A 62 5.32 9.32 5.63
CA LEU A 62 3.96 9.47 6.14
C LEU A 62 3.88 10.36 7.40
N PRO A 63 4.75 10.24 8.42
CA PRO A 63 4.70 11.12 9.59
C PRO A 63 4.85 12.61 9.26
N ALA A 64 5.77 12.96 8.35
CA ALA A 64 5.99 14.34 7.93
C ALA A 64 4.76 14.89 7.21
N VAL A 65 4.22 14.13 6.25
CA VAL A 65 3.01 14.49 5.51
C VAL A 65 1.82 14.70 6.45
N LEU A 66 1.58 13.77 7.38
CA LEU A 66 0.48 13.85 8.33
C LEU A 66 0.64 15.01 9.34
N SER A 67 1.87 15.48 9.58
CA SER A 67 2.14 16.68 10.38
C SER A 67 1.96 18.00 9.60
N GLY A 68 1.63 17.93 8.30
CA GLY A 68 1.46 19.07 7.41
C GLY A 68 2.74 19.51 6.70
N ASP A 69 3.85 18.79 6.86
CA ASP A 69 5.07 19.04 6.08
C ASP A 69 5.01 18.29 4.74
N THR A 70 4.35 18.94 3.79
CA THR A 70 4.25 18.48 2.41
C THR A 70 5.43 18.94 1.54
N THR A 71 6.44 19.60 2.15
CA THR A 71 7.67 20.05 1.46
C THR A 71 8.78 19.02 1.49
N THR A 72 8.63 17.96 2.29
CA THR A 72 9.56 16.82 2.38
C THR A 72 9.55 15.92 1.14
N THR A 73 9.17 16.45 -0.04
CA THR A 73 8.99 15.66 -1.24
C THR A 73 10.33 15.15 -1.75
N GLN A 74 10.49 13.84 -1.55
CA GLN A 74 11.43 12.92 -2.19
C GLN A 74 12.86 12.98 -1.64
N ASN A 75 13.11 12.26 -0.55
CA ASN A 75 14.40 11.57 -0.47
C ASN A 75 14.59 10.77 -1.78
N GLU A 76 15.74 10.90 -2.42
CA GLU A 76 16.06 10.12 -3.61
C GLU A 76 15.86 8.63 -3.30
N PHE A 77 15.10 7.94 -4.16
CA PHE A 77 14.92 6.50 -4.04
C PHE A 77 16.30 5.82 -4.06
N SER A 78 16.62 5.08 -3.00
CA SER A 78 17.84 4.28 -2.91
C SER A 78 17.62 3.08 -2.02
N VAL A 79 18.03 1.90 -2.47
CA VAL A 79 18.01 0.68 -1.65
C VAL A 79 18.91 0.77 -0.41
N ASP A 80 19.80 1.75 -0.34
CA ASP A 80 20.65 2.02 0.84
C ASP A 80 19.83 2.41 2.07
N LEU A 81 18.59 2.88 1.89
CA LEU A 81 17.67 3.19 2.99
C LEU A 81 17.35 1.96 3.87
N LEU A 82 17.53 0.75 3.33
CA LEU A 82 17.35 -0.49 4.08
C LEU A 82 18.52 -0.78 5.04
N GLY A 83 19.65 -0.11 4.86
CA GLY A 83 20.87 -0.32 5.62
C GLY A 83 21.33 -1.78 5.63
N THR A 84 21.94 -2.20 6.74
CA THR A 84 22.42 -3.58 6.92
C THR A 84 21.35 -4.53 7.46
N SER A 85 20.17 -4.03 7.79
CA SER A 85 19.06 -4.84 8.32
C SER A 85 17.72 -4.29 7.80
N PRO A 86 17.26 -4.76 6.63
CA PRO A 86 15.99 -4.32 6.04
C PRO A 86 14.80 -4.46 7.01
N MET A 87 14.79 -5.53 7.81
CA MET A 87 13.74 -5.77 8.79
C MET A 87 13.80 -4.78 9.97
N ALA A 88 14.98 -4.35 10.40
CA ALA A 88 15.09 -3.32 11.44
C ALA A 88 14.64 -1.95 10.90
N ALA A 89 15.03 -1.62 9.66
CA ALA A 89 14.56 -0.43 8.97
C ALA A 89 13.03 -0.41 8.88
N TRP A 90 12.42 -1.50 8.37
CA TRP A 90 10.96 -1.64 8.31
C TRP A 90 10.29 -1.43 9.67
N ARG A 91 10.75 -2.12 10.73
CA ARG A 91 10.13 -2.00 12.07
C ARG A 91 10.16 -0.57 12.60
N GLY A 92 11.31 0.10 12.47
CA GLY A 92 11.46 1.49 12.93
C GLY A 92 10.54 2.44 12.16
N THR A 93 10.44 2.27 10.85
CA THR A 93 9.56 3.06 9.99
C THR A 93 8.08 2.81 10.29
N ALA A 94 7.66 1.54 10.34
CA ALA A 94 6.27 1.16 10.59
C ALA A 94 5.76 1.67 11.94
N LEU A 95 6.59 1.64 13.00
CA LEU A 95 6.21 2.17 14.31
C LEU A 95 5.92 3.67 14.27
N GLN A 96 6.77 4.46 13.59
CA GLN A 96 6.57 5.91 13.44
C GLN A 96 5.32 6.22 12.61
N ALA A 97 5.10 5.45 11.55
CA ALA A 97 3.94 5.61 10.69
C ALA A 97 2.62 5.26 11.41
N ILE A 98 2.61 4.21 12.25
CA ILE A 98 1.48 3.86 13.12
C ILE A 98 1.19 4.98 14.13
N GLU A 99 2.22 5.53 14.77
CA GLU A 99 2.05 6.63 15.73
C GLU A 99 1.41 7.84 15.06
N ALA A 100 1.91 8.23 13.88
CA ALA A 100 1.37 9.34 13.10
C ALA A 100 -0.09 9.09 12.66
N ALA A 101 -0.39 7.90 12.13
CA ALA A 101 -1.74 7.55 11.67
C ALA A 101 -2.78 7.48 12.81
N ARG A 102 -2.35 7.24 14.05
CA ARG A 102 -3.22 7.22 15.23
C ARG A 102 -3.45 8.58 15.87
N ALA A 103 -2.82 9.65 15.36
CA ALA A 103 -3.05 10.98 15.88
C ALA A 103 -4.54 11.40 15.66
N PRO A 104 -5.19 12.06 16.64
CA PRO A 104 -6.60 12.41 16.53
C PRO A 104 -6.91 13.33 15.34
N GLY A 105 -7.97 13.03 14.60
CA GLY A 105 -8.47 13.85 13.50
C GLY A 105 -7.69 13.73 12.19
N ILE A 106 -6.68 12.86 12.12
CA ILE A 106 -5.88 12.65 10.91
C ILE A 106 -6.73 12.19 9.74
N VAL A 107 -7.70 11.31 9.98
CA VAL A 107 -8.52 10.70 8.91
C VAL A 107 -9.29 11.76 8.13
N GLU A 108 -9.83 12.76 8.82
CA GLU A 108 -10.63 13.84 8.23
C GLU A 108 -9.78 15.04 7.77
N GLN A 109 -8.51 15.12 8.16
CA GLN A 109 -7.64 16.22 7.80
C GLN A 109 -7.32 16.21 6.29
N THR A 110 -7.26 17.40 5.70
CA THR A 110 -6.91 17.60 4.28
C THR A 110 -5.45 18.01 4.12
N PHE A 111 -4.82 17.50 3.07
CA PHE A 111 -3.40 17.70 2.74
C PHE A 111 -3.25 18.10 1.27
N GLU A 112 -2.36 19.06 1.00
CA GLU A 112 -2.01 19.51 -0.34
C GLU A 112 -0.72 18.82 -0.80
N LEU A 113 -0.84 17.90 -1.76
CA LEU A 113 0.28 17.13 -2.31
C LEU A 113 0.51 17.51 -3.77
N ASP A 114 1.68 17.14 -4.32
CA ASP A 114 1.99 17.33 -5.75
C ASP A 114 0.97 16.64 -6.67
N MET A 115 0.37 15.54 -6.19
CA MET A 115 -0.68 14.78 -6.88
C MET A 115 -2.10 15.35 -6.71
N GLY A 116 -2.24 16.43 -5.95
CA GLY A 116 -3.51 17.09 -5.65
C GLY A 116 -3.90 17.08 -4.17
N THR A 117 -5.06 17.65 -3.89
CA THR A 117 -5.64 17.72 -2.55
C THR A 117 -6.29 16.39 -2.17
N VAL A 118 -5.90 15.83 -1.03
CA VAL A 118 -6.43 14.55 -0.50
C VAL A 118 -6.70 14.64 0.99
N ASP A 119 -7.63 13.84 1.50
CA ASP A 119 -7.81 13.67 2.95
C ASP A 119 -6.94 12.53 3.53
N GLY A 120 -6.86 12.46 4.86
CA GLY A 120 -6.08 11.42 5.55
C GLY A 120 -6.59 10.02 5.27
N ARG A 121 -7.90 9.83 5.06
CA ARG A 121 -8.46 8.55 4.64
C ARG A 121 -7.89 8.10 3.29
N GLN A 122 -7.84 9.00 2.31
CA GLN A 122 -7.27 8.73 0.99
C GLN A 122 -5.78 8.43 1.08
N LEU A 123 -5.03 9.21 1.86
CA LEU A 123 -3.62 8.96 2.13
C LEU A 123 -3.40 7.55 2.70
N LEU A 124 -4.15 7.16 3.73
CA LEU A 124 -4.08 5.82 4.30
C LEU A 124 -4.50 4.75 3.28
N GLY A 125 -5.49 5.01 2.42
CA GLY A 125 -5.87 4.11 1.34
C GLY A 125 -4.74 3.85 0.34
N TYR A 126 -3.98 4.87 -0.05
CA TYR A 126 -2.77 4.70 -0.86
C TYR A 126 -1.74 3.84 -0.13
N ARG A 127 -1.47 4.11 1.16
CA ARG A 127 -0.51 3.33 1.94
C ARG A 127 -0.96 1.88 2.17
N ILE A 128 -2.25 1.63 2.40
CA ILE A 128 -2.81 0.27 2.50
C ILE A 128 -2.58 -0.47 1.18
N THR A 129 -2.81 0.20 0.05
CA THR A 129 -2.59 -0.37 -1.29
C THR A 129 -1.14 -0.83 -1.45
N ASP A 130 -0.17 0.06 -1.19
CA ASP A 130 1.26 -0.27 -1.29
C ASP A 130 1.61 -1.48 -0.43
N ASN A 131 1.22 -1.47 0.85
CA ASN A 131 1.58 -2.53 1.78
C ASN A 131 0.96 -3.88 1.39
N VAL A 132 -0.32 -3.90 1.05
CA VAL A 132 -1.03 -5.15 0.73
C VAL A 132 -0.56 -5.73 -0.60
N VAL A 133 -0.52 -4.90 -1.63
CA VAL A 133 -0.21 -5.33 -2.99
C VAL A 133 1.27 -5.71 -3.12
N HIS A 134 2.17 -4.95 -2.49
CA HIS A 134 3.58 -5.31 -2.52
C HIS A 134 3.91 -6.49 -1.61
N ALA A 135 3.20 -6.70 -0.49
CA ALA A 135 3.32 -7.96 0.25
C ALA A 135 2.99 -9.17 -0.65
N TRP A 136 1.97 -9.04 -1.50
CA TRP A 136 1.65 -10.05 -2.50
C TRP A 136 2.76 -10.20 -3.55
N ASP A 137 3.30 -9.10 -4.09
CA ASP A 137 4.42 -9.12 -5.05
C ASP A 137 5.63 -9.89 -4.50
N LEU A 138 6.00 -9.65 -3.23
CA LEU A 138 7.11 -10.36 -2.56
C LEU A 138 6.84 -11.86 -2.44
N GLN A 139 5.61 -12.23 -2.07
CA GLN A 139 5.20 -13.64 -1.94
C GLN A 139 5.19 -14.37 -3.28
N VAL A 140 4.80 -13.71 -4.37
CA VAL A 140 4.87 -14.26 -5.72
C VAL A 140 6.32 -14.45 -6.16
N ALA A 141 7.17 -13.43 -5.97
CA ALA A 141 8.60 -13.50 -6.30
C ALA A 141 9.30 -14.65 -5.56
N ALA A 142 8.93 -14.86 -4.29
CA ALA A 142 9.42 -15.95 -3.45
C ALA A 142 8.79 -17.34 -3.77
N GLY A 143 7.98 -17.47 -4.82
CA GLY A 143 7.35 -18.73 -5.23
C GLY A 143 6.27 -19.24 -4.26
N ARG A 144 5.71 -18.36 -3.44
CA ARG A 144 4.75 -18.66 -2.37
C ARG A 144 3.47 -17.82 -2.51
N PRO A 145 2.82 -17.78 -3.70
CA PRO A 145 1.66 -16.94 -3.92
C PRO A 145 0.52 -17.33 -2.98
N ARG A 146 -0.14 -16.33 -2.39
CA ARG A 146 -1.36 -16.48 -1.61
C ARG A 146 -2.36 -15.42 -2.04
N PRO A 147 -3.67 -15.71 -2.04
CA PRO A 147 -4.68 -14.68 -2.24
C PRO A 147 -4.51 -13.55 -1.23
N ILE A 148 -4.80 -12.32 -1.66
CA ILE A 148 -4.99 -11.19 -0.75
C ILE A 148 -6.22 -11.51 0.11
N ASP A 149 -6.13 -11.30 1.42
CA ASP A 149 -7.24 -11.51 2.35
C ASP A 149 -8.46 -10.69 1.92
N ASP A 150 -9.64 -11.33 1.90
CA ASP A 150 -10.87 -10.75 1.36
C ASP A 150 -11.19 -9.39 1.98
N ARG A 151 -10.88 -9.19 3.28
CA ARG A 151 -11.12 -7.91 3.96
C ARG A 151 -10.33 -6.76 3.31
N PHE A 152 -9.07 -6.98 2.94
CA PHE A 152 -8.29 -5.97 2.24
C PHE A 152 -8.75 -5.82 0.80
N ALA A 153 -9.02 -6.95 0.14
CA ALA A 153 -9.39 -6.96 -1.27
C ALA A 153 -10.71 -6.24 -1.54
N GLU A 154 -11.74 -6.51 -0.74
CA GLU A 154 -13.05 -5.84 -0.83
C GLU A 154 -12.94 -4.35 -0.56
N TRP A 155 -12.25 -3.96 0.53
CA TRP A 155 -12.08 -2.55 0.86
C TRP A 155 -11.31 -1.78 -0.22
N LEU A 156 -10.24 -2.37 -0.75
CA LEU A 156 -9.44 -1.75 -1.81
C LEU A 156 -10.18 -1.70 -3.15
N LEU A 157 -11.05 -2.67 -3.44
CA LEU A 157 -11.96 -2.58 -4.58
C LEU A 157 -12.91 -1.40 -4.43
N GLU A 158 -13.55 -1.23 -3.27
CA GLU A 158 -14.40 -0.06 -3.00
C GLU A 158 -13.64 1.27 -3.11
N PHE A 159 -12.38 1.29 -2.67
CA PHE A 159 -11.51 2.45 -2.73
C PHE A 159 -11.10 2.85 -4.16
N TRP A 160 -10.68 1.88 -4.98
CA TRP A 160 -10.14 2.16 -6.32
C TRP A 160 -11.17 2.13 -7.45
N GLN A 161 -12.26 1.36 -7.33
CA GLN A 161 -13.28 1.24 -8.38
C GLN A 161 -13.84 2.60 -8.88
N PRO A 162 -14.10 3.61 -8.01
CA PRO A 162 -14.62 4.90 -8.45
C PRO A 162 -13.65 5.68 -9.35
N VAL A 163 -12.34 5.42 -9.23
CA VAL A 163 -11.28 6.10 -9.98
C VAL A 163 -10.53 5.18 -10.95
N ALA A 164 -11.05 3.96 -11.17
CA ALA A 164 -10.42 2.92 -11.99
C ALA A 164 -9.99 3.40 -13.38
N SER A 165 -10.82 4.21 -14.04
CA SER A 165 -10.49 4.75 -15.37
C SER A 165 -9.39 5.82 -15.32
N GLN A 166 -9.23 6.52 -14.21
CA GLN A 166 -8.22 7.56 -14.05
C GLN A 166 -6.86 6.94 -13.78
N ILE A 167 -6.81 5.88 -12.97
CA ILE A 167 -5.55 5.20 -12.63
C ILE A 167 -5.02 4.31 -13.74
N ALA A 168 -5.88 3.84 -14.66
CA ALA A 168 -5.48 3.00 -15.80
C ALA A 168 -4.49 3.68 -16.76
N ASP A 169 -4.48 5.01 -16.78
CA ASP A 169 -3.60 5.84 -17.63
C ASP A 169 -2.38 6.40 -16.85
N THR A 170 -2.16 5.95 -15.61
CA THR A 170 -1.04 6.42 -14.77
C THR A 170 0.08 5.40 -14.68
N ASP A 171 1.30 5.87 -14.41
CA ASP A 171 2.45 5.01 -14.14
C ASP A 171 2.44 4.41 -12.71
N PHE A 172 1.41 4.70 -11.90
CA PHE A 172 1.30 4.17 -10.53
C PHE A 172 0.94 2.68 -10.50
N PHE A 173 0.21 2.18 -11.50
CA PHE A 173 -0.21 0.79 -11.61
C PHE A 173 0.02 0.25 -13.02
N GLY A 174 0.08 -1.08 -13.13
CA GLY A 174 0.00 -1.71 -14.45
C GLY A 174 -1.37 -1.49 -15.08
N ALA A 175 -1.45 -1.61 -16.41
CA ALA A 175 -2.72 -1.54 -17.13
C ALA A 175 -3.68 -2.65 -16.63
N PRO A 176 -4.96 -2.34 -16.34
CA PRO A 176 -5.91 -3.34 -15.86
C PRO A 176 -6.05 -4.55 -16.79
N THR A 177 -6.21 -5.73 -16.21
CA THR A 177 -6.33 -7.01 -16.93
C THR A 177 -7.68 -7.68 -16.68
N ALA A 178 -7.92 -8.83 -17.32
CA ALA A 178 -9.07 -9.66 -16.99
C ALA A 178 -8.79 -10.45 -15.70
N PRO A 179 -9.71 -10.46 -14.72
CA PRO A 179 -9.51 -11.21 -13.48
C PRO A 179 -9.49 -12.73 -13.73
N ALA A 180 -8.64 -13.44 -12.99
CA ALA A 180 -8.51 -14.89 -13.08
C ALA A 180 -9.75 -15.64 -12.56
N SER A 181 -10.48 -15.03 -11.61
CA SER A 181 -11.76 -15.52 -11.08
C SER A 181 -12.59 -14.35 -10.51
N ASP A 182 -13.80 -14.64 -10.04
CA ASP A 182 -14.66 -13.65 -9.37
C ASP A 182 -14.24 -13.36 -7.91
N SER A 183 -13.16 -13.97 -7.40
CA SER A 183 -12.68 -13.72 -6.04
C SER A 183 -12.30 -12.24 -5.84
N PRO A 184 -12.51 -11.65 -4.64
CA PRO A 184 -12.10 -10.28 -4.36
C PRO A 184 -10.61 -10.03 -4.65
N SER A 185 -9.74 -10.97 -4.26
CA SER A 185 -8.29 -10.90 -4.53
C SER A 185 -7.99 -10.79 -6.03
N ASP A 186 -8.54 -11.69 -6.86
CA ASP A 186 -8.23 -11.69 -8.30
C ASP A 186 -8.79 -10.45 -9.00
N ARG A 187 -9.96 -9.96 -8.57
CA ARG A 187 -10.53 -8.72 -9.08
C ARG A 187 -9.68 -7.51 -8.73
N LEU A 188 -9.19 -7.41 -7.49
CA LEU A 188 -8.30 -6.33 -7.07
C LEU A 188 -6.99 -6.37 -7.85
N LEU A 189 -6.34 -7.54 -7.93
CA LEU A 189 -5.08 -7.70 -8.64
C LEU A 189 -5.23 -7.29 -10.11
N ALA A 190 -6.29 -7.76 -10.78
CA ALA A 190 -6.57 -7.40 -12.15
C ALA A 190 -6.85 -5.90 -12.35
N LEU A 191 -7.58 -5.27 -11.42
CA LEU A 191 -7.82 -3.83 -11.44
C LEU A 191 -6.51 -3.03 -11.37
N LEU A 192 -5.53 -3.51 -10.60
CA LEU A 192 -4.23 -2.87 -10.42
C LEU A 192 -3.15 -3.40 -11.38
N GLY A 193 -3.56 -4.07 -12.45
CA GLY A 193 -2.68 -4.56 -13.52
C GLY A 193 -1.79 -5.74 -13.17
N ARG A 194 -2.07 -6.46 -12.09
CA ARG A 194 -1.43 -7.73 -11.75
C ARG A 194 -2.17 -8.90 -12.36
N THR A 195 -1.41 -9.96 -12.64
CA THR A 195 -1.97 -11.26 -13.04
C THR A 195 -1.64 -12.28 -11.96
N SER A 196 -2.67 -12.87 -11.34
CA SER A 196 -2.49 -13.99 -10.43
C SER A 196 -1.80 -15.15 -11.15
N PRO A 197 -0.76 -15.78 -10.56
CA PRO A 197 -0.24 -17.03 -11.08
C PRO A 197 -1.38 -18.06 -11.13
N PRO A 198 -1.43 -18.94 -12.13
CA PRO A 198 -2.46 -19.97 -12.20
C PRO A 198 -2.42 -20.84 -10.93
N SER A 199 -3.58 -21.07 -10.33
CA SER A 199 -3.73 -22.05 -9.25
C SER A 199 -3.28 -23.42 -9.75
N SER A 200 -2.25 -23.99 -9.12
CA SER A 200 -1.79 -25.37 -9.40
C SER A 200 -2.73 -26.41 -8.81
#